data_AF-A0AAN6TNA0-F1
#
_entry.id   AF-A0AAN6TNA0-F1
#
_cell.length_a   1.000
_cell.length_b   1.000
_cell.length_c   1.000
_cell.angle_alpha   90.00
_cell.angle_beta   90.00
_cell.angle_gamma   90.00
#
_symmetry.space_group_name_H-M   'P 1'
#
loop_
_entity.id
_entity.type
_entity.pdbx_description
1 polymer ?
#
loop_
_entity_poly.entity_id
_entity_poly.type
_entity_poly.pdbx_seq_one_letter_code
_entity_poly.pdbx_strand_id
1 'polypeptide(L)'
;MTRRTSPAKPQPDGQRAASVLRALDELESASGEEQLTMIKISEPISSAVSHAGNSSTATNPAITARTSDVSTASLDAPTPSSLEADLEHYKELFAKLRFSYVEQVTKEKFIRAIVGDPPLIVTPQENADLEAGNLEAKAALKALKTEVASTVAQLEARGRALAAMYERVRADKARLAELPGRIEGLEKSVAELRRAAGPESGQGMDMPLGKTREVVERKRADLAGLDRQLEQLASLAPRKRKEAERLRAEVAALENKKVHSAAAAREAKRRRENAQGGVEDELEARGRWYRASELVLRRVLDLEDVR
;
A
#
# COMPACT_ATOMS: atom_id res chain seq x y z
N MET A 1 6.80 -34.64 -31.20
CA MET A 1 6.69 -33.22 -31.60
C MET A 1 6.35 -32.38 -30.38
N THR A 2 7.37 -31.90 -29.66
CA THR A 2 7.21 -31.08 -28.45
C THR A 2 7.17 -29.60 -28.84
N ARG A 3 5.97 -28.98 -28.78
CA ARG A 3 5.79 -27.54 -28.96
C ARG A 3 6.45 -26.82 -27.77
N ARG A 4 7.65 -26.29 -28.00
CA ARG A 4 8.24 -25.26 -27.13
C ARG A 4 7.42 -23.98 -27.30
N THR A 5 6.68 -23.60 -26.26
CA THR A 5 6.08 -22.27 -26.16
C THR A 5 7.19 -21.28 -25.82
N SER A 6 7.32 -20.26 -26.66
CA SER A 6 8.27 -19.15 -26.52
C SER A 6 7.95 -18.32 -25.26
N PRO A 7 8.94 -17.76 -24.54
CA PRO A 7 8.67 -16.92 -23.37
C PRO A 7 8.08 -15.58 -23.83
N ALA A 8 6.81 -15.35 -23.50
CA ALA A 8 6.13 -14.08 -23.74
C ALA A 8 6.84 -12.93 -23.01
N LYS A 9 7.09 -11.82 -23.71
CA LYS A 9 7.57 -10.55 -23.12
C LYS A 9 6.75 -10.18 -21.88
N PRO A 10 7.37 -9.57 -20.85
CA PRO A 10 6.62 -9.06 -19.72
C PRO A 10 5.71 -7.92 -20.20
N GLN A 11 4.44 -8.24 -20.40
CA GLN A 11 3.40 -7.23 -20.53
C GLN A 11 3.32 -6.44 -19.21
N PRO A 12 3.06 -5.12 -19.26
CA PRO A 12 2.83 -4.34 -18.04
C PRO A 12 1.71 -4.99 -17.25
N ASP A 13 1.87 -5.11 -15.94
CA ASP A 13 1.05 -5.96 -15.08
C ASP A 13 -0.46 -5.62 -15.15
N GLY A 14 -0.81 -4.37 -15.49
CA GLY A 14 -2.18 -3.95 -15.78
C GLY A 14 -2.81 -4.58 -17.03
N GLN A 15 -2.05 -4.79 -18.10
CA GLN A 15 -2.55 -5.45 -19.32
C GLN A 15 -2.80 -6.94 -19.10
N ARG A 16 -2.01 -7.58 -18.22
CA ARG A 16 -2.21 -8.98 -17.84
C ARG A 16 -3.49 -9.15 -17.03
N ALA A 17 -3.71 -8.30 -16.03
CA ALA A 17 -4.95 -8.32 -15.24
C ALA A 17 -6.18 -8.10 -16.12
N ALA A 18 -6.14 -7.12 -17.03
CA ALA A 18 -7.24 -6.85 -17.96
C ALA A 18 -7.47 -8.01 -18.95
N SER A 19 -6.43 -8.69 -19.43
CA SER A 19 -6.55 -9.85 -20.30
C SER A 19 -7.19 -11.05 -19.59
N VAL A 20 -6.84 -11.27 -18.32
CA VAL A 20 -7.42 -12.36 -17.51
C VAL A 20 -8.89 -12.08 -17.20
N LEU A 21 -9.26 -10.83 -16.89
CA LEU A 21 -10.65 -10.44 -16.69
C LEU A 21 -11.50 -10.66 -17.95
N ARG A 22 -11.00 -10.26 -19.13
CA ARG A 22 -11.71 -10.53 -20.40
C ARG A 22 -11.90 -12.02 -20.65
N ALA A 23 -10.87 -12.82 -20.41
CA ALA A 23 -10.98 -14.27 -20.56
C ALA A 23 -11.99 -14.88 -19.56
N LEU A 24 -12.11 -14.33 -18.35
CA LEU A 24 -13.12 -14.74 -17.36
C LEU A 24 -14.54 -14.33 -17.77
N ASP A 25 -14.72 -13.12 -18.32
CA ASP A 25 -16.02 -12.64 -18.83
C ASP A 25 -16.45 -13.42 -20.08
N GLU A 26 -15.52 -13.77 -20.96
CA GLU A 26 -15.77 -14.65 -22.11
C GLU A 26 -16.20 -16.05 -21.66
N LEU A 27 -15.57 -16.60 -20.60
CA LEU A 27 -15.96 -17.88 -20.03
C LEU A 27 -17.35 -17.83 -19.37
N GLU A 28 -17.68 -16.74 -18.69
CA GLU A 28 -18.98 -16.54 -18.04
C GLU A 28 -20.10 -16.31 -19.07
N SER A 29 -19.81 -15.56 -20.13
CA SER A 29 -20.72 -15.37 -21.27
C SER A 29 -20.95 -16.67 -22.04
N ALA A 30 -19.90 -17.49 -22.19
CA ALA A 30 -20.00 -18.82 -22.79
C ALA A 30 -20.68 -19.84 -21.87
N SER A 31 -20.58 -19.67 -20.55
CA SER A 31 -21.23 -20.50 -19.54
C SER A 31 -22.67 -20.08 -19.23
N GLY A 32 -23.13 -18.96 -19.77
CA GLY A 32 -24.42 -18.35 -19.46
C GLY A 32 -24.49 -17.85 -18.02
N GLU A 33 -25.23 -16.76 -17.78
CA GLU A 33 -25.56 -16.26 -16.42
C GLU A 33 -26.47 -17.22 -15.62
N GLU A 34 -26.42 -18.51 -15.92
CA GLU A 34 -27.13 -19.52 -15.16
C GLU A 34 -26.36 -19.73 -13.86
N GLN A 35 -26.71 -18.95 -12.85
CA GLN A 35 -26.49 -19.32 -11.46
C GLN A 35 -26.98 -20.77 -11.31
N LEU A 36 -26.04 -21.71 -11.30
CA LEU A 36 -26.23 -23.15 -11.13
C LEU A 36 -26.70 -23.41 -9.70
N THR A 37 -27.93 -22.98 -9.39
CA THR A 37 -28.59 -23.34 -8.15
C THR A 37 -29.05 -24.78 -8.30
N MET A 38 -28.95 -25.55 -7.22
CA MET A 38 -29.41 -26.94 -7.18
C MET A 38 -30.81 -27.11 -7.79
N ILE A 39 -31.66 -26.09 -7.60
CA ILE A 39 -33.03 -25.99 -8.11
C ILE A 39 -33.08 -26.02 -9.66
N LYS A 40 -32.23 -25.23 -10.34
CA LYS A 40 -32.16 -25.22 -11.82
C LYS A 40 -31.56 -26.51 -12.38
N ILE A 41 -30.60 -27.10 -11.69
CA ILE A 41 -30.02 -28.39 -12.08
C ILE A 41 -31.04 -29.53 -11.92
N SER A 42 -31.96 -29.42 -10.95
CA SER A 42 -33.03 -30.40 -10.74
C SER A 42 -34.26 -30.22 -11.64
N GLU A 43 -34.44 -29.07 -12.29
CA GLU A 43 -35.55 -28.77 -13.19
C GLU A 43 -35.78 -29.81 -14.33
N PRO A 44 -34.74 -30.30 -15.04
CA PRO A 44 -34.92 -31.37 -16.02
C PRO A 44 -35.37 -32.70 -15.38
N ILE A 45 -35.07 -32.95 -14.09
CA ILE A 45 -35.51 -34.15 -13.37
C ILE A 45 -36.97 -33.99 -12.94
N SER A 46 -37.34 -32.84 -12.39
CA SER A 46 -38.72 -32.54 -11.98
C SER A 46 -39.69 -32.52 -13.16
N SER A 47 -39.30 -31.94 -14.29
CA SER A 47 -40.13 -31.92 -15.51
C SER A 47 -40.35 -33.30 -16.13
N ALA A 48 -39.37 -34.20 -16.03
CA ALA A 48 -39.48 -35.59 -16.49
C ALA A 48 -40.44 -36.42 -15.62
N VAL A 49 -40.46 -36.20 -14.30
CA VAL A 49 -41.40 -36.88 -13.39
C VAL A 49 -42.85 -36.45 -13.64
N SER A 50 -43.08 -35.16 -13.91
CA SER A 50 -44.41 -34.64 -14.27
C SER A 50 -44.93 -35.21 -15.60
N HIS A 51 -44.05 -35.51 -16.56
CA HIS A 51 -44.44 -36.13 -17.84
C HIS A 51 -44.72 -37.64 -17.73
N ALA A 52 -44.03 -38.35 -16.84
CA ALA A 52 -44.26 -39.78 -16.60
C ALA A 52 -45.63 -40.08 -15.95
N GLY A 53 -46.21 -39.12 -15.23
CA GLY A 53 -47.55 -39.24 -14.64
C GLY A 53 -48.70 -39.08 -15.65
N ASN A 54 -48.44 -38.49 -16.82
CA ASN A 54 -49.47 -38.15 -17.82
C ASN A 54 -49.41 -38.98 -19.12
N SER A 55 -48.50 -39.94 -19.23
CA SER A 55 -48.29 -40.72 -20.46
C SER A 55 -48.79 -42.18 -20.39
N SER A 56 -49.89 -42.44 -19.67
CA SER A 56 -50.65 -43.69 -19.86
C SER A 56 -51.93 -43.40 -20.66
N THR A 57 -51.86 -43.78 -21.93
CA THR A 57 -52.84 -43.67 -23.00
C THR A 57 -54.24 -44.22 -22.65
N ALA A 58 -55.24 -43.51 -23.17
CA ALA A 58 -56.66 -43.86 -23.31
C ALA A 58 -57.04 -45.36 -23.23
N THR A 59 -57.93 -45.71 -22.29
CA THR A 59 -59.23 -46.38 -22.49
C THR A 59 -59.91 -46.72 -21.14
N ASN A 60 -61.20 -46.37 -21.00
CA ASN A 60 -62.18 -46.64 -19.92
C ASN A 60 -62.48 -45.51 -18.90
N PRO A 61 -63.69 -44.91 -18.92
CA PRO A 61 -64.13 -43.90 -17.96
C PRO A 61 -64.90 -44.52 -16.77
N ALA A 62 -64.35 -45.55 -16.12
CA ALA A 62 -65.04 -46.22 -15.01
C ALA A 62 -64.10 -46.82 -13.95
N ILE A 63 -62.99 -46.15 -13.65
CA ILE A 63 -62.30 -46.34 -12.37
C ILE A 63 -62.06 -44.95 -11.83
N THR A 64 -62.87 -44.59 -10.84
CA THR A 64 -62.75 -43.38 -10.04
C THR A 64 -61.30 -43.18 -9.67
N ALA A 65 -60.69 -42.15 -10.26
CA ALA A 65 -59.40 -41.65 -9.84
C ALA A 65 -59.53 -41.27 -8.36
N ARG A 66 -58.95 -42.08 -7.47
CA ARG A 66 -58.69 -41.68 -6.10
C ARG A 66 -57.49 -40.73 -6.17
N THR A 67 -57.73 -39.51 -6.61
CA THR A 67 -56.75 -38.42 -6.60
C THR A 67 -56.63 -37.93 -5.16
N SER A 68 -55.83 -38.62 -4.35
CA SER A 68 -55.21 -37.99 -3.18
C SER A 68 -54.10 -37.08 -3.68
N ASP A 69 -54.51 -35.98 -4.32
CA ASP A 69 -53.62 -34.96 -4.86
C ASP A 69 -53.38 -33.90 -3.77
N VAL A 70 -52.40 -34.19 -2.92
CA VAL A 70 -51.77 -33.21 -1.99
C VAL A 70 -50.36 -32.85 -2.48
N SER A 71 -49.87 -33.51 -3.53
CA SER A 71 -48.49 -33.41 -4.00
C SER A 71 -48.24 -32.27 -4.99
N THR A 72 -49.29 -31.60 -5.48
CA THR A 72 -49.18 -30.50 -6.46
C THR A 72 -49.08 -29.11 -5.83
N ALA A 73 -49.40 -28.96 -4.54
CA ALA A 73 -49.40 -27.65 -3.87
C ALA A 73 -48.01 -27.16 -3.41
N SER A 74 -46.99 -28.02 -3.31
CA SER A 74 -45.65 -27.66 -2.78
C SER A 74 -44.63 -27.24 -3.86
N LEU A 75 -45.01 -27.27 -5.14
CA LEU A 75 -44.09 -26.97 -6.25
C LEU A 75 -44.02 -25.48 -6.62
N ASP A 76 -44.84 -24.62 -6.00
CA ASP A 76 -44.99 -23.22 -6.44
C ASP A 76 -43.84 -22.28 -6.00
N ALA A 77 -42.95 -22.72 -5.11
CA ALA A 77 -41.65 -22.09 -4.82
C ALA A 77 -40.80 -22.97 -3.88
N PRO A 78 -39.92 -23.85 -4.39
CA PRO A 78 -39.08 -24.68 -3.52
C PRO A 78 -38.04 -23.80 -2.82
N THR A 79 -38.30 -23.47 -1.55
CA THR A 79 -37.26 -22.96 -0.65
C THR A 79 -36.48 -24.15 -0.07
N PRO A 80 -35.18 -24.01 0.25
CA PRO A 80 -34.40 -25.14 0.76
C PRO A 80 -35.03 -25.78 2.01
N SER A 81 -35.68 -24.97 2.85
CA SER A 81 -36.38 -25.43 4.05
C SER A 81 -37.73 -26.11 3.76
N SER A 82 -38.44 -25.75 2.68
CA SER A 82 -39.66 -26.47 2.28
C SER A 82 -39.34 -27.85 1.68
N LEU A 83 -38.20 -27.98 0.99
CA LEU A 83 -37.77 -29.26 0.41
C LEU A 83 -37.43 -30.30 1.49
N GLU A 84 -36.79 -29.90 2.59
CA GLU A 84 -36.51 -30.79 3.72
C GLU A 84 -37.80 -31.31 4.37
N ALA A 85 -38.77 -30.43 4.61
CA ALA A 85 -40.07 -30.79 5.16
C ALA A 85 -40.86 -31.74 4.23
N ASP A 86 -40.82 -31.50 2.92
CA ASP A 86 -41.44 -32.37 1.92
C ASP A 86 -40.79 -33.76 1.90
N LEU A 87 -39.46 -33.84 1.97
CA LEU A 87 -38.76 -35.12 2.02
C LEU A 87 -39.12 -35.93 3.27
N GLU A 88 -39.29 -35.30 4.42
CA GLU A 88 -39.77 -35.96 5.63
C GLU A 88 -41.21 -36.43 5.49
N HIS A 89 -42.10 -35.58 4.97
CA HIS A 89 -43.48 -35.94 4.70
C HIS A 89 -43.61 -37.15 3.75
N TYR A 90 -42.87 -37.15 2.63
CA TYR A 90 -42.87 -38.27 1.69
C TYR A 90 -42.29 -39.55 2.29
N LYS A 91 -41.23 -39.46 3.10
CA LYS A 91 -40.69 -40.64 3.82
C LYS A 91 -41.76 -41.28 4.70
N GLU A 92 -42.51 -40.49 5.45
CA GLU A 92 -43.58 -41.00 6.29
C GLU A 92 -44.75 -41.57 5.47
N LEU A 93 -45.16 -40.89 4.41
CA LEU A 93 -46.23 -41.34 3.52
C LEU A 93 -45.88 -42.68 2.87
N PHE A 94 -44.68 -42.79 2.30
CA PHE A 94 -44.22 -44.03 1.68
C PHE A 94 -44.02 -45.15 2.70
N ALA A 95 -43.57 -44.85 3.93
CA ALA A 95 -43.51 -45.84 5.00
C ALA A 95 -44.90 -46.39 5.35
N LYS A 96 -45.90 -45.52 5.48
CA LYS A 96 -47.31 -45.89 5.73
C LYS A 96 -47.89 -46.69 4.57
N LEU A 97 -47.65 -46.27 3.33
CA LEU A 97 -48.13 -46.95 2.13
C LEU A 97 -47.49 -48.34 1.97
N ARG A 98 -46.18 -48.44 2.20
CA ARG A 98 -45.45 -49.71 2.19
C ARG A 98 -45.99 -50.67 3.24
N PHE A 99 -46.25 -50.19 4.46
CA PHE A 99 -46.83 -51.01 5.53
C PHE A 99 -48.22 -51.54 5.14
N SER A 100 -49.11 -50.64 4.71
CA SER A 100 -50.47 -50.99 4.27
C SER A 100 -50.47 -51.99 3.11
N TYR A 101 -49.61 -51.78 2.11
CA TYR A 101 -49.49 -52.68 0.96
C TYR A 101 -48.99 -54.07 1.36
N VAL A 102 -47.93 -54.16 2.15
CA VAL A 102 -47.40 -55.45 2.61
C VAL A 102 -48.43 -56.18 3.46
N GLU A 103 -49.12 -55.47 4.35
CA GLU A 103 -50.21 -56.03 5.16
C GLU A 103 -51.36 -56.55 4.29
N GLN A 104 -51.80 -55.78 3.30
CA GLN A 104 -52.88 -56.18 2.41
C GLN A 104 -52.50 -57.40 1.55
N VAL A 105 -51.32 -57.38 0.93
CA VAL A 105 -50.86 -58.50 0.10
C VAL A 105 -50.65 -59.76 0.93
N THR A 106 -50.15 -59.64 2.16
CA THR A 106 -49.98 -60.80 3.05
C THR A 106 -51.32 -61.35 3.52
N LYS A 107 -52.28 -60.50 3.89
CA LYS A 107 -53.65 -60.91 4.20
C LYS A 107 -54.31 -61.63 3.03
N GLU A 108 -54.20 -61.09 1.82
CA GLU A 108 -54.77 -61.71 0.61
C GLU A 108 -54.10 -63.06 0.30
N LYS A 109 -52.76 -63.11 0.33
CA LYS A 109 -52.01 -64.37 0.11
C LYS A 109 -52.38 -65.43 1.14
N PHE A 110 -52.56 -65.04 2.41
CA PHE A 110 -52.97 -65.95 3.47
C PHE A 110 -54.37 -66.52 3.24
N ILE A 111 -55.35 -65.67 2.92
CA ILE A 111 -56.71 -66.10 2.60
C ILE A 111 -56.70 -67.03 1.38
N ARG A 112 -55.94 -66.67 0.33
CA ARG A 112 -55.82 -67.50 -0.87
C ARG A 112 -55.13 -68.84 -0.61
N ALA A 113 -54.16 -68.90 0.30
CA ALA A 113 -53.50 -70.14 0.69
C ALA A 113 -54.44 -71.10 1.45
N ILE A 114 -55.37 -70.57 2.24
CA ILE A 114 -56.35 -71.35 3.02
C ILE A 114 -57.56 -71.75 2.17
N VAL A 115 -58.05 -70.85 1.33
CA VAL A 115 -59.30 -71.01 0.55
C VAL A 115 -59.05 -71.56 -0.86
N GLY A 116 -57.80 -71.51 -1.34
CA GLY A 116 -57.42 -72.04 -2.66
C GLY A 116 -57.53 -73.57 -2.71
N ASP A 117 -57.96 -74.08 -3.88
CA ASP A 117 -58.03 -75.52 -4.16
C ASP A 117 -57.00 -75.86 -5.25
N PRO A 118 -55.92 -76.60 -4.96
CA PRO A 118 -55.58 -77.25 -3.69
C PRO A 118 -54.96 -76.30 -2.65
N PRO A 119 -55.12 -76.59 -1.33
CA PRO A 119 -54.59 -75.76 -0.26
C PRO A 119 -53.06 -75.76 -0.28
N LEU A 120 -52.47 -74.57 -0.10
CA LEU A 120 -51.03 -74.38 -0.19
C LEU A 120 -50.40 -74.72 1.18
N ILE A 121 -49.90 -75.95 1.32
CA ILE A 121 -49.23 -76.41 2.53
C ILE A 121 -47.73 -76.14 2.38
N VAL A 122 -47.23 -75.16 3.13
CA VAL A 122 -45.80 -74.83 3.14
C VAL A 122 -45.04 -75.94 3.87
N THR A 123 -44.10 -76.57 3.17
CA THR A 123 -43.27 -77.62 3.77
C THR A 123 -42.12 -77.02 4.60
N PRO A 124 -41.62 -77.71 5.64
CA PRO A 124 -40.47 -77.23 6.41
C PRO A 124 -39.21 -77.08 5.54
N GLN A 125 -39.09 -77.85 4.46
CA GLN A 125 -38.00 -77.73 3.49
C GLN A 125 -38.11 -76.42 2.68
N GLU A 126 -39.30 -76.07 2.19
CA GLU A 126 -39.53 -74.78 1.50
C GLU A 126 -39.22 -73.58 2.41
N ASN A 127 -39.55 -73.68 3.70
CA ASN A 127 -39.17 -72.64 4.67
C ASN A 127 -37.65 -72.53 4.82
N ALA A 128 -36.93 -73.66 4.93
CA ALA A 128 -35.47 -73.65 5.02
C ALA A 128 -34.81 -73.05 3.76
N ASP A 129 -35.32 -73.37 2.57
CA ASP A 129 -34.82 -72.85 1.30
C ASP A 129 -35.11 -71.33 1.17
N LEU A 130 -36.30 -70.87 1.60
CA LEU A 130 -36.66 -69.45 1.65
C LEU A 130 -35.86 -68.67 2.69
N GLU A 131 -35.53 -69.28 3.83
CA GLU A 131 -34.66 -68.69 4.84
C GLU A 131 -33.24 -68.50 4.31
N ALA A 132 -32.69 -69.51 3.63
CA ALA A 132 -31.37 -69.43 2.97
C ALA A 132 -31.34 -68.30 1.93
N GLY A 133 -32.32 -68.25 1.02
CA GLY A 133 -32.41 -67.18 0.02
C GLY A 133 -32.61 -65.79 0.63
N ASN A 134 -33.38 -65.68 1.72
CA ASN A 134 -33.52 -64.42 2.45
C ASN A 134 -32.23 -63.98 3.14
N LEU A 135 -31.40 -64.90 3.64
CA LEU A 135 -30.12 -64.57 4.22
C LEU A 135 -29.16 -64.02 3.17
N GLU A 136 -29.08 -64.65 2.00
CA GLU A 136 -28.29 -64.17 0.86
C GLU A 136 -28.76 -62.78 0.39
N ALA A 137 -30.06 -62.62 0.17
CA ALA A 137 -30.65 -61.33 -0.23
C ALA A 137 -30.42 -60.24 0.83
N LYS A 138 -30.51 -60.57 2.12
CA LYS A 138 -30.20 -59.64 3.22
C LYS A 138 -28.72 -59.27 3.24
N ALA A 139 -27.81 -60.20 2.97
CA ALA A 139 -26.38 -59.92 2.88
C ALA A 139 -26.07 -58.98 1.71
N ALA A 140 -26.62 -59.27 0.52
CA ALA A 140 -26.48 -58.42 -0.65
C ALA A 140 -27.06 -57.01 -0.43
N LEU A 141 -28.25 -56.91 0.18
CA LEU A 141 -28.87 -55.63 0.52
C LEU A 141 -28.03 -54.83 1.52
N LYS A 142 -27.41 -55.48 2.51
CA LYS A 142 -26.51 -54.82 3.46
C LYS A 142 -25.27 -54.28 2.76
N ALA A 143 -24.64 -55.07 1.89
CA ALA A 143 -23.49 -54.62 1.11
C ALA A 143 -23.83 -53.40 0.25
N LEU A 144 -24.93 -53.46 -0.49
CA LEU A 144 -25.37 -52.34 -1.33
C LEU A 144 -25.72 -51.09 -0.50
N LYS A 145 -26.36 -51.25 0.67
CA LYS A 145 -26.62 -50.12 1.58
C LYS A 145 -25.33 -49.46 2.08
N THR A 146 -24.31 -50.26 2.40
CA THR A 146 -23.01 -49.72 2.83
C THR A 146 -22.29 -48.99 1.69
N GLU A 147 -22.39 -49.50 0.47
CA GLU A 147 -21.85 -48.85 -0.72
C GLU A 147 -22.56 -47.52 -1.00
N VAL A 148 -23.89 -47.51 -1.01
CA VAL A 148 -24.68 -46.28 -1.22
C VAL A 148 -24.39 -45.25 -0.12
N ALA A 149 -24.29 -45.67 1.15
CA ALA A 149 -23.93 -44.76 2.23
C ALA A 149 -22.52 -44.16 2.03
N SER A 150 -21.56 -44.96 1.56
CA SER A 150 -20.21 -44.50 1.24
C SER A 150 -20.19 -43.51 0.08
N THR A 151 -20.93 -43.78 -1.01
CA THR A 151 -20.97 -42.89 -2.18
C THR A 151 -21.67 -41.57 -1.83
N VAL A 152 -22.76 -41.60 -1.05
CA VAL A 152 -23.42 -40.38 -0.55
C VAL A 152 -22.45 -39.54 0.30
N ALA A 153 -21.74 -40.15 1.24
CA ALA A 153 -20.76 -39.43 2.06
C ALA A 153 -19.63 -38.80 1.22
N GLN A 154 -19.16 -39.50 0.17
CA GLN A 154 -18.18 -38.97 -0.77
C GLN A 154 -18.73 -37.80 -1.60
N LEU A 155 -19.99 -37.89 -2.04
CA LEU A 155 -20.66 -36.81 -2.77
C LEU A 155 -20.84 -35.57 -1.90
N GLU A 156 -21.25 -35.72 -0.65
CA GLU A 156 -21.36 -34.60 0.30
C GLU A 156 -20.01 -33.95 0.59
N ALA A 157 -18.96 -34.75 0.75
CA ALA A 157 -17.60 -34.23 0.97
C ALA A 157 -17.11 -33.43 -0.26
N ARG A 158 -17.31 -33.98 -1.47
CA ARG A 158 -16.97 -33.30 -2.72
C ARG A 158 -17.80 -32.04 -2.93
N GLY A 159 -19.11 -32.09 -2.63
CA GLY A 159 -20.00 -30.94 -2.70
C GLY A 159 -19.55 -29.80 -1.79
N ARG A 160 -19.19 -30.10 -0.54
CA ARG A 160 -18.63 -29.11 0.40
C ARG A 160 -17.30 -28.53 -0.08
N ALA A 161 -16.40 -29.37 -0.59
CA ALA A 161 -15.12 -28.91 -1.13
C ALA A 161 -15.32 -28.01 -2.35
N LEU A 162 -16.23 -28.37 -3.27
CA LEU A 162 -16.55 -27.59 -4.44
C LEU A 162 -17.16 -26.24 -4.08
N ALA A 163 -18.10 -26.19 -3.12
CA ALA A 163 -18.67 -24.95 -2.62
C ALA A 163 -17.59 -24.02 -2.05
N ALA A 164 -16.67 -24.55 -1.25
CA ALA A 164 -15.56 -23.76 -0.70
C ALA A 164 -14.61 -23.25 -1.80
N MET A 165 -14.33 -24.06 -2.83
CA MET A 165 -13.52 -23.63 -3.98
C MET A 165 -14.22 -22.55 -4.79
N TYR A 166 -15.53 -22.68 -5.02
CA TYR A 166 -16.33 -21.70 -5.74
C TYR A 166 -16.32 -20.34 -5.04
N GLU A 167 -16.53 -20.31 -3.72
CA GLU A 167 -16.47 -19.05 -2.95
C GLU A 167 -15.09 -18.40 -2.99
N ARG A 168 -14.01 -19.19 -2.98
CA ARG A 168 -12.64 -18.65 -3.15
C ARG A 168 -12.45 -18.03 -4.53
N VAL A 169 -12.82 -18.75 -5.59
CA VAL A 169 -12.72 -18.25 -6.97
C VAL A 169 -13.55 -16.98 -7.15
N ARG A 170 -14.75 -16.92 -6.56
CA ARG A 170 -15.59 -15.74 -6.56
C ARG A 170 -14.93 -14.55 -5.87
N ALA A 171 -14.33 -14.76 -4.69
CA ALA A 171 -13.60 -13.72 -3.98
C ALA A 171 -12.36 -13.24 -4.74
N ASP A 172 -11.61 -14.16 -5.35
CA ASP A 172 -10.42 -13.83 -6.16
C ASP A 172 -10.80 -13.08 -7.44
N LYS A 173 -11.93 -13.44 -8.08
CA LYS A 173 -12.49 -12.70 -9.22
C LYS A 173 -12.83 -11.25 -8.83
N ALA A 174 -13.47 -11.04 -7.68
CA ALA A 174 -13.76 -9.69 -7.19
C ALA A 174 -12.48 -8.88 -6.96
N ARG A 175 -11.44 -9.49 -6.37
CA ARG A 175 -10.13 -8.84 -6.20
C ARG A 175 -9.48 -8.51 -7.53
N LEU A 176 -9.52 -9.43 -8.49
CA LEU A 176 -9.02 -9.22 -9.85
C LEU A 176 -9.72 -8.05 -10.54
N ALA A 177 -11.03 -7.89 -10.35
CA ALA A 177 -11.79 -6.78 -10.92
C ALA A 177 -11.34 -5.40 -10.39
N GLU A 178 -10.88 -5.33 -9.14
CA GLU A 178 -10.38 -4.09 -8.53
C GLU A 178 -8.94 -3.74 -8.92
N LEU A 179 -8.13 -4.74 -9.30
CA LEU A 179 -6.69 -4.54 -9.56
C LEU A 179 -6.38 -3.53 -10.68
N PRO A 180 -7.07 -3.53 -11.84
CA PRO A 180 -6.81 -2.55 -12.90
C PRO A 180 -6.94 -1.11 -12.41
N GLY A 181 -8.02 -0.79 -11.67
CA GLY A 181 -8.23 0.56 -11.14
C GLY A 181 -7.16 0.96 -10.11
N ARG A 182 -6.70 0.03 -9.28
CA ARG A 182 -5.59 0.27 -8.34
C ARG A 182 -4.26 0.49 -9.08
N ILE A 183 -3.99 -0.28 -10.13
CA ILE A 183 -2.78 -0.12 -10.95
C ILE A 183 -2.79 1.24 -11.63
N GLU A 184 -3.90 1.64 -12.26
CA GLU A 184 -4.03 2.97 -12.87
C GLU A 184 -3.87 4.10 -11.85
N GLY A 185 -4.40 3.92 -10.63
CA GLY A 185 -4.21 4.88 -9.53
C GLY A 185 -2.75 5.01 -9.13
N LEU A 186 -2.05 3.89 -8.95
CA LEU A 186 -0.62 3.87 -8.64
C LEU A 186 0.22 4.46 -9.77
N GLU A 187 -0.10 4.17 -11.03
CA GLU A 187 0.59 4.74 -12.19
C GLU A 187 0.42 6.26 -12.24
N LYS A 188 -0.77 6.79 -11.94
CA LYS A 188 -1.01 8.24 -11.81
C LYS A 188 -0.20 8.84 -10.67
N SER A 189 -0.20 8.23 -9.49
CA SER A 189 0.62 8.70 -8.35
C SER A 189 2.11 8.66 -8.66
N VAL A 190 2.61 7.63 -9.34
CA VAL A 190 4.02 7.56 -9.78
C VAL A 190 4.31 8.66 -10.80
N ALA A 191 3.40 8.93 -11.74
CA ALA A 191 3.57 10.02 -12.70
C ALA A 191 3.58 11.39 -12.02
N GLU A 192 2.71 11.61 -11.03
CA GLU A 192 2.68 12.82 -10.20
C GLU A 192 3.95 12.98 -9.39
N LEU A 193 4.43 11.93 -8.71
CA LEU A 193 5.68 11.95 -7.97
C LEU A 193 6.88 12.21 -8.88
N ARG A 194 6.91 11.64 -10.08
CA ARG A 194 7.96 11.92 -11.08
C ARG A 194 7.92 13.36 -11.58
N ARG A 195 6.72 13.94 -11.76
CA ARG A 195 6.56 15.36 -12.12
C ARG A 195 6.97 16.28 -10.97
N ALA A 196 6.57 15.96 -9.75
CA ALA A 196 6.91 16.70 -8.53
C ALA A 196 8.41 16.61 -8.20
N ALA A 197 9.04 15.47 -8.48
CA ALA A 197 10.48 15.30 -8.32
C ALA A 197 11.28 16.23 -9.24
N GLY A 198 10.77 16.52 -10.46
CA GLY A 198 11.37 17.45 -11.41
C GLY A 198 12.84 17.13 -11.79
N PRO A 199 13.40 17.80 -12.82
CA PRO A 199 14.83 17.65 -13.15
C PRO A 199 15.76 18.34 -12.14
N GLU A 200 15.23 19.14 -11.20
CA GLU A 200 16.04 19.93 -10.26
C GLU A 200 16.28 19.26 -8.90
N SER A 201 15.50 18.25 -8.49
CA SER A 201 15.85 17.43 -7.32
C SER A 201 17.11 16.58 -7.56
N GLY A 202 17.52 16.43 -8.82
CA GLY A 202 18.59 15.53 -9.25
C GLY A 202 20.01 16.08 -9.20
N GLN A 203 20.23 17.36 -8.85
CA GLN A 203 21.60 17.88 -8.81
C GLN A 203 22.43 17.35 -7.61
N GLY A 204 21.78 16.79 -6.58
CA GLY A 204 22.45 16.18 -5.43
C GLY A 204 21.89 14.83 -4.97
N MET A 205 20.61 14.55 -5.19
CA MET A 205 19.95 13.34 -4.67
C MET A 205 19.84 12.19 -5.68
N ASP A 206 20.07 12.44 -6.98
CA ASP A 206 20.07 11.41 -8.04
C ASP A 206 21.48 10.85 -8.34
N MET A 207 22.43 11.06 -7.43
CA MET A 207 23.74 10.41 -7.57
C MET A 207 23.64 8.97 -7.07
N PRO A 208 24.03 7.97 -7.88
CA PRO A 208 24.14 6.59 -7.40
C PRO A 208 25.08 6.54 -6.19
N LEU A 209 24.77 5.66 -5.24
CA LEU A 209 25.39 5.59 -3.91
C LEU A 209 26.94 5.57 -3.94
N GLY A 210 27.55 5.03 -4.99
CA GLY A 210 29.00 5.08 -5.19
C GLY A 210 29.53 6.51 -5.41
N LYS A 211 28.88 7.29 -6.27
CA LYS A 211 29.27 8.67 -6.56
C LYS A 211 29.06 9.60 -5.38
N THR A 212 28.00 9.41 -4.58
CA THR A 212 27.80 10.19 -3.34
C THR A 212 28.89 9.90 -2.32
N ARG A 213 29.31 8.64 -2.16
CA ARG A 213 30.45 8.28 -1.30
C ARG A 213 31.74 8.96 -1.75
N GLU A 214 32.03 8.95 -3.05
CA GLU A 214 33.22 9.64 -3.58
C GLU A 214 33.18 11.16 -3.31
N VAL A 215 32.04 11.81 -3.50
CA VAL A 215 31.88 13.25 -3.21
C VAL A 215 32.05 13.52 -1.71
N VAL A 216 31.51 12.66 -0.84
CA VAL A 216 31.68 12.76 0.62
C VAL A 216 33.15 12.62 1.01
N GLU A 217 33.87 11.64 0.45
CA GLU A 217 35.29 11.45 0.73
C GLU A 217 36.14 12.62 0.24
N ARG A 218 35.84 13.17 -0.95
CA ARG A 218 36.50 14.40 -1.44
C ARG A 218 36.28 15.57 -0.50
N LYS A 219 35.03 15.81 -0.08
CA LYS A 219 34.70 16.88 0.87
C LYS A 219 35.36 16.69 2.23
N ARG A 220 35.48 15.44 2.71
CA ARG A 220 36.23 15.12 3.94
C ARG A 220 37.72 15.44 3.80
N ALA A 221 38.33 15.10 2.67
CA ALA A 221 39.72 15.43 2.38
C ALA A 221 39.93 16.95 2.30
N ASP A 222 39.02 17.68 1.65
CA ASP A 222 39.03 19.14 1.57
C ASP A 222 38.94 19.78 2.96
N LEU A 223 38.00 19.31 3.80
CA LEU A 223 37.85 19.77 5.18
C LEU A 223 39.11 19.52 6.01
N ALA A 224 39.70 18.31 5.92
CA ALA A 224 40.95 18.01 6.60
C ALA A 224 42.12 18.89 6.11
N GLY A 225 42.12 19.28 4.83
CA GLY A 225 43.07 20.24 4.27
C GLY A 225 42.89 21.64 4.84
N LEU A 226 41.64 22.12 4.92
CA LEU A 226 41.29 23.42 5.50
C LEU A 226 41.58 23.48 7.00
N ASP A 227 41.32 22.42 7.74
CA ASP A 227 41.62 22.34 9.17
C ASP A 227 43.12 22.46 9.43
N ARG A 228 43.96 21.79 8.64
CA ARG A 228 45.43 21.94 8.72
C ARG A 228 45.88 23.36 8.39
N GLN A 229 45.26 24.01 7.41
CA GLN A 229 45.55 25.41 7.09
C GLN A 229 45.14 26.35 8.24
N LEU A 230 43.98 26.10 8.86
CA LEU A 230 43.51 26.84 10.02
C LEU A 230 44.46 26.64 11.21
N GLU A 231 44.93 25.43 11.49
CA GLU A 231 45.92 25.15 12.54
C GLU A 231 47.24 25.88 12.28
N GLN A 232 47.74 25.85 11.04
CA GLN A 232 48.95 26.57 10.65
C GLN A 232 48.78 28.08 10.85
N LEU A 233 47.68 28.66 10.35
CA LEU A 233 47.39 30.09 10.52
C LEU A 233 47.18 30.46 11.99
N ALA A 234 46.52 29.60 12.78
CA ALA A 234 46.32 29.78 14.22
C ALA A 234 47.66 29.80 14.97
N SER A 235 48.64 29.01 14.54
CA SER A 235 49.99 29.01 15.13
C SER A 235 50.81 30.26 14.76
N LEU A 236 50.60 30.83 13.57
CA LEU A 236 51.30 32.02 13.08
C LEU A 236 50.68 33.33 13.56
N ALA A 237 49.36 33.35 13.78
CA ALA A 237 48.61 34.50 14.27
C ALA A 237 49.18 35.13 15.56
N PRO A 238 49.51 34.39 16.64
CA PRO A 238 50.06 35.00 17.86
C PRO A 238 51.45 35.59 17.63
N ARG A 239 52.29 34.98 16.78
CA ARG A 239 53.62 35.52 16.45
C ARG A 239 53.50 36.85 15.71
N LYS A 240 52.65 36.90 14.68
CA LYS A 240 52.39 38.13 13.92
C LYS A 240 51.70 39.20 14.77
N ARG A 241 50.82 38.82 15.71
CA ARG A 241 50.25 39.76 16.69
C ARG A 241 51.32 40.36 17.59
N LYS A 242 52.23 39.54 18.15
CA LYS A 242 53.35 40.02 18.97
C LYS A 242 54.31 40.93 18.18
N GLU A 243 54.61 40.57 16.94
CA GLU A 243 55.41 41.42 16.04
C GLU A 243 54.72 42.77 15.78
N ALA A 244 53.42 42.77 15.51
CA ALA A 244 52.65 43.99 15.30
C ALA A 244 52.57 44.85 16.57
N GLU A 245 52.39 44.25 17.76
CA GLU A 245 52.42 44.96 19.04
C GLU A 245 53.80 45.58 19.32
N ARG A 246 54.89 44.85 19.05
CA ARG A 246 56.26 45.38 19.18
C ARG A 246 56.48 46.56 18.24
N LEU A 247 56.14 46.43 16.97
CA LEU A 247 56.27 47.52 15.99
C LEU A 247 55.40 48.73 16.37
N ARG A 248 54.19 48.52 16.90
CA ARG A 248 53.34 49.61 17.43
C ARG A 248 54.01 50.32 18.61
N ALA A 249 54.64 49.59 19.53
CA ALA A 249 55.37 50.17 20.65
C ALA A 249 56.61 50.97 20.18
N GLU A 250 57.34 50.45 19.19
CA GLU A 250 58.48 51.15 18.57
C GLU A 250 58.02 52.44 17.86
N VAL A 251 56.93 52.39 17.10
CA VAL A 251 56.33 53.58 16.45
C VAL A 251 55.89 54.60 17.50
N ALA A 252 55.19 54.19 18.56
CA ALA A 252 54.77 55.09 19.63
C ALA A 252 55.98 55.75 20.33
N ALA A 253 57.07 55.02 20.54
CA ALA A 253 58.31 55.58 21.09
C ALA A 253 58.97 56.59 20.14
N LEU A 254 58.97 56.32 18.82
CA LEU A 254 59.48 57.24 17.81
C LEU A 254 58.61 58.49 17.67
N GLU A 255 57.29 58.35 17.73
CA GLU A 255 56.35 59.48 17.77
C GLU A 255 56.59 60.35 19.00
N ASN A 256 56.75 59.75 20.18
CA ASN A 256 57.13 60.47 21.38
C ASN A 256 58.47 61.20 21.20
N LYS A 257 59.51 60.54 20.66
CA LYS A 257 60.80 61.20 20.38
C LYS A 257 60.65 62.36 19.39
N LYS A 258 59.81 62.23 18.36
CA LYS A 258 59.49 63.30 17.40
C LYS A 258 58.79 64.47 18.07
N VAL A 259 57.83 64.21 18.97
CA VAL A 259 57.15 65.26 19.74
C VAL A 259 58.14 65.98 20.66
N HIS A 260 59.01 65.24 21.38
CA HIS A 260 60.02 65.83 22.25
C HIS A 260 61.06 66.64 21.47
N SER A 261 61.54 66.15 20.32
CA SER A 261 62.49 66.89 19.48
C SER A 261 61.85 68.12 18.83
N ALA A 262 60.58 68.02 18.39
CA ALA A 262 59.82 69.15 17.89
C ALA A 262 59.57 70.20 18.99
N ALA A 263 59.27 69.77 20.21
CA ALA A 263 59.13 70.66 21.37
C ALA A 263 60.48 71.32 21.72
N ALA A 264 61.57 70.56 21.78
CA ALA A 264 62.92 71.10 22.02
C ALA A 264 63.35 72.09 20.93
N ALA A 265 63.04 71.82 19.66
CA ALA A 265 63.30 72.73 18.55
C ALA A 265 62.44 74.01 18.64
N ARG A 266 61.15 73.89 19.00
CA ARG A 266 60.28 75.06 19.26
C ARG A 266 60.78 75.88 20.44
N GLU A 267 61.22 75.25 21.52
CA GLU A 267 61.81 75.96 22.67
C GLU A 267 63.15 76.61 22.32
N ALA A 268 64.01 75.96 21.53
CA ALA A 268 65.26 76.55 21.06
C ALA A 268 64.99 77.74 20.13
N LYS A 269 64.00 77.64 19.24
CA LYS A 269 63.53 78.75 18.42
C LYS A 269 63.00 79.89 19.29
N ARG A 270 62.16 79.60 20.29
CA ARG A 270 61.67 80.59 21.25
C ARG A 270 62.79 81.22 22.07
N ARG A 271 63.80 80.46 22.51
CA ARG A 271 64.98 80.99 23.19
C ARG A 271 65.80 81.90 22.27
N ARG A 272 65.93 81.56 20.99
CA ARG A 272 66.61 82.40 19.99
C ARG A 272 65.82 83.67 19.67
N GLU A 273 64.51 83.57 19.48
CA GLU A 273 63.61 84.71 19.26
C GLU A 273 63.59 85.63 20.49
N ASN A 274 63.56 85.10 21.71
CA ASN A 274 63.66 85.90 22.93
C ASN A 274 65.05 86.50 23.14
N ALA A 275 66.13 85.82 22.71
CA ALA A 275 67.49 86.34 22.79
C ALA A 275 67.79 87.42 21.73
N GLN A 276 67.21 87.32 20.53
CA GLN A 276 67.34 88.34 19.49
C GLN A 276 66.34 89.50 19.67
N GLY A 277 65.13 89.22 20.16
CA GLY A 277 64.08 90.22 20.40
C GLY A 277 64.39 91.18 21.55
N GLY A 278 65.28 90.83 22.48
CA GLY A 278 65.71 91.77 23.51
C GLY A 278 66.59 92.92 22.99
N VAL A 279 67.39 92.69 21.94
CA VAL A 279 68.31 93.70 21.42
C VAL A 279 67.62 94.64 20.43
N GLU A 280 66.67 94.13 19.63
CA GLU A 280 65.88 94.96 18.71
C GLU A 280 64.83 95.81 19.44
N ASP A 281 64.17 95.29 20.48
CA ASP A 281 63.23 96.08 21.30
C ASP A 281 63.95 97.15 22.14
N GLU A 282 65.16 96.88 22.67
CA GLU A 282 65.96 97.92 23.35
C GLU A 282 66.43 99.01 22.38
N LEU A 283 66.79 98.64 21.14
CA LEU A 283 67.17 99.59 20.10
C LEU A 283 65.98 100.42 19.61
N GLU A 284 64.80 99.83 19.43
CA GLU A 284 63.58 100.56 19.10
C GLU A 284 63.12 101.46 20.25
N ALA A 285 63.19 101.00 21.50
CA ALA A 285 62.87 101.81 22.67
C ALA A 285 63.80 103.02 22.78
N ARG A 286 65.12 102.83 22.57
CA ARG A 286 66.07 103.94 22.45
C ARG A 286 65.76 104.85 21.27
N GLY A 287 65.43 104.30 20.10
CA GLY A 287 65.06 105.09 18.93
C GLY A 287 63.82 105.96 19.14
N ARG A 288 62.78 105.42 19.80
CA ARG A 288 61.57 106.18 20.17
C ARG A 288 61.88 107.24 21.21
N TRP A 289 62.71 106.93 22.21
CA TRP A 289 63.15 107.90 23.21
C TRP A 289 63.96 109.03 22.56
N TYR A 290 64.90 108.72 21.67
CA TYR A 290 65.68 109.73 20.94
C TYR A 290 64.77 110.60 20.07
N ARG A 291 63.82 110.03 19.31
CA ARG A 291 62.85 110.83 18.52
C ARG A 291 61.94 111.68 19.40
N ALA A 292 61.48 111.18 20.54
CA ALA A 292 60.68 111.96 21.49
C ALA A 292 61.50 113.09 22.11
N SER A 293 62.76 112.83 22.47
CA SER A 293 63.68 113.84 22.99
C SER A 293 64.03 114.90 21.94
N GLU A 294 64.18 114.49 20.68
CA GLU A 294 64.37 115.38 19.53
C GLU A 294 63.14 116.26 19.31
N LEU A 295 61.92 115.69 19.36
CA LEU A 295 60.68 116.44 19.25
C LEU A 295 60.52 117.49 20.36
N VAL A 296 60.85 117.13 21.60
CA VAL A 296 60.80 118.07 22.74
C VAL A 296 61.87 119.16 22.59
N LEU A 297 63.10 118.80 22.20
CA LEU A 297 64.17 119.77 21.97
C LEU A 297 63.84 120.72 20.83
N ARG A 298 63.30 120.23 19.71
CA ARG A 298 62.82 121.08 18.59
C ARG A 298 61.72 122.04 19.03
N ARG A 299 60.83 121.63 19.94
CA ARG A 299 59.72 122.45 20.44
C ARG A 299 60.13 123.48 21.51
N VAL A 300 61.28 123.30 22.16
CA VAL A 300 61.83 124.24 23.16
C VAL A 300 62.79 125.25 22.52
N LEU A 301 63.38 124.91 21.37
CA LEU A 301 64.37 125.76 20.69
C LEU A 301 63.79 126.60 19.53
N ASP A 302 62.47 126.58 19.29
CA ASP A 302 61.79 127.33 18.21
C ASP A 302 62.53 127.27 16.86
N LEU A 303 63.05 126.09 16.51
CA LEU A 303 63.70 125.85 15.23
C LEU A 303 62.62 125.49 14.18
N GLU A 304 62.09 126.52 13.52
CA GLU A 304 61.39 126.38 12.24
C GLU A 304 62.40 126.18 11.10
N ASP A 305 62.24 125.12 10.32
CA ASP A 305 62.80 124.96 8.95
C ASP A 305 61.63 124.44 8.09
N VAL A 306 61.05 125.23 7.18
CA VAL A 306 61.48 125.57 5.81
C VAL A 306 61.70 124.34 4.91
N ARG A 307 60.68 124.08 4.08
CA ARG A 307 60.59 123.13 2.94
C ARG A 307 60.61 121.63 3.23
#